data_AF-A0A812UVK8-F1
#
_entry.id   AF-A0A812UVK8-F1
#
_cell.length_a   1.000
_cell.length_b   1.000
_cell.length_c   1.000
_cell.angle_alpha   90.00
_cell.angle_beta   90.00
_cell.angle_gamma   90.00
#
_symmetry.space_group_name_H-M   'P 1'
#
loop_
_entity.id
_entity.type
_entity.pdbx_description
1 polymer ?
#
loop_
_entity_poly.entity_id
_entity_poly.type
_entity_poly.pdbx_seq_one_letter_code
_entity_poly.pdbx_strand_id
1 'polypeptide(L)'
;MAAAGEEGIPDGSGSREAMFSARFDGKETERLFRQVYSILKERNYPVMMEEGAGGDFGTTAIFLGRLRKHKGVMLSVCTSHYGEITNSTYSSYNEVKFAQDHNVEILPLRMCEDPWPPEPPSGPHHPYDKDGTAEGLLAMAIPPSKIFVDCRGRDAKWIAAQIALTLRQKGFNPGPSPSTERYSQQDAKAVVRPSASPSPADVKEAEDKDIRQMHWYSHYRHTLFQLLQTLIDDGATGVVVVGIMPTLENKMTCEEFPVLQQDLQTAYLQKKAPFYWNGDLQFKFEDITFKRVQLDDLCDELRISTRRNKAAIIASCCADHAETATNAMREHNKSRPDGHGKVSRGWATAQDVYGDRGSHSASKAASPKDAEAAGFLPSPRTAASTGPEAKGADPGASSSTPQGPIAAALRKGMAGGSKDLAASVADAAATAEPKAQGPGEEAKALAPSASPSPADAKEAKAFWDLGRKGGGERNGQSYSKKACFVKAVELDEMYALAWRNLGLVGGGTVKGQAYDAKDRACFVKAVEVDENYAIAWNSLGNQDGGTVKGQAYDAKDCFVRALELNENPSHEPMFWRNLGDVGGGTVCGTHYSPDECEAKAKGK
;
A
#
# COMPACT_ATOMS: atom_id res chain seq x y z
N MET A 1 -20.35 -20.52 -16.50
CA MET A 1 -20.75 -20.96 -15.15
C MET A 1 -20.04 -22.28 -14.83
N ALA A 2 -18.93 -22.22 -14.10
CA ALA A 2 -18.92 -22.68 -12.72
C ALA A 2 -18.45 -21.46 -11.92
N ALA A 3 -19.19 -21.10 -10.87
CA ALA A 3 -18.79 -20.03 -9.96
C ALA A 3 -17.39 -20.30 -9.42
N ALA A 4 -16.70 -19.28 -8.90
CA ALA A 4 -15.89 -19.54 -7.73
C ALA A 4 -16.85 -20.10 -6.67
N GLY A 5 -17.05 -21.42 -6.71
CA GLY A 5 -17.87 -22.14 -5.77
C GLY A 5 -17.18 -21.99 -4.44
N GLU A 6 -17.84 -21.33 -3.50
CA GLU A 6 -17.82 -21.55 -2.05
C GLU A 6 -16.49 -21.81 -1.30
N GLU A 7 -15.30 -21.66 -1.89
CA GLU A 7 -14.04 -21.85 -1.20
C GLU A 7 -13.57 -20.54 -0.55
N GLY A 8 -13.51 -20.58 0.78
CA GLY A 8 -13.26 -19.41 1.61
C GLY A 8 -11.84 -18.86 1.50
N ILE A 9 -11.70 -17.55 1.72
CA ILE A 9 -10.40 -16.90 1.89
C ILE A 9 -9.62 -17.65 2.99
N PRO A 10 -8.40 -18.14 2.71
CA PRO A 10 -7.68 -19.02 3.62
C PRO A 10 -7.27 -18.26 4.88
N ASP A 11 -7.02 -18.99 5.97
CA ASP A 11 -6.55 -18.40 7.21
C ASP A 11 -5.25 -17.61 7.02
N GLY A 12 -5.23 -16.42 7.59
CA GLY A 12 -4.16 -15.42 7.48
C GLY A 12 -3.15 -15.48 8.61
N SER A 13 -3.25 -16.43 9.55
CA SER A 13 -2.31 -16.53 10.67
C SER A 13 -0.87 -16.69 10.14
N GLY A 14 0.03 -15.81 10.59
CA GLY A 14 1.43 -15.81 10.16
C GLY A 14 1.69 -15.19 8.78
N SER A 15 0.68 -14.59 8.13
CA SER A 15 0.88 -13.75 6.95
C SER A 15 1.55 -12.42 7.30
N ARG A 16 2.06 -11.72 6.29
CA ARG A 16 2.73 -10.43 6.47
C ARG A 16 1.76 -9.39 7.00
N GLU A 17 2.25 -8.55 7.91
CA GLU A 17 1.49 -7.40 8.39
C GLU A 17 1.23 -6.43 7.24
N ALA A 18 0.02 -5.86 7.22
CA ALA A 18 -0.33 -4.90 6.18
C ALA A 18 -1.07 -3.70 6.75
N MET A 19 -0.95 -2.55 6.11
CA MET A 19 -1.70 -1.34 6.44
C MET A 19 -2.42 -0.83 5.21
N PHE A 20 -3.73 -0.58 5.31
CA PHE A 20 -4.45 0.17 4.30
C PHE A 20 -4.09 1.66 4.38
N SER A 21 -3.53 2.16 3.28
CA SER A 21 -3.32 3.58 3.02
C SER A 21 -4.39 4.01 2.02
N ALA A 22 -5.33 4.83 2.46
CA ALA A 22 -6.44 5.28 1.62
C ALA A 22 -6.87 6.69 2.00
N ARG A 23 -7.44 7.43 1.04
CA ARG A 23 -8.18 8.66 1.36
C ARG A 23 -9.63 8.29 1.66
N PHE A 24 -9.90 8.10 2.95
CA PHE A 24 -11.24 7.88 3.47
C PHE A 24 -12.04 9.19 3.39
N ASP A 25 -13.06 9.26 2.54
CA ASP A 25 -13.90 10.45 2.31
C ASP A 25 -15.41 10.18 2.53
N GLY A 26 -15.75 9.02 3.09
CA GLY A 26 -17.10 8.54 3.40
C GLY A 26 -17.87 7.96 2.20
N LYS A 27 -17.23 7.89 1.02
CA LYS A 27 -17.89 7.48 -0.23
C LYS A 27 -17.77 5.97 -0.48
N GLU A 28 -18.22 5.55 -1.65
CA GLU A 28 -18.30 4.16 -2.10
C GLU A 28 -16.97 3.40 -1.94
N THR A 29 -15.85 4.01 -2.32
CA THR A 29 -14.52 3.40 -2.19
C THR A 29 -14.16 3.09 -0.74
N GLU A 30 -14.44 4.01 0.19
CA GLU A 30 -14.20 3.74 1.61
C GLU A 30 -15.06 2.58 2.12
N ARG A 31 -16.35 2.55 1.79
CA ARG A 31 -17.24 1.45 2.22
C ARG A 31 -16.76 0.11 1.67
N LEU A 32 -16.33 0.07 0.41
CA LEU A 32 -15.77 -1.12 -0.23
C LEU A 32 -14.54 -1.62 0.54
N PHE A 33 -13.55 -0.75 0.79
CA PHE A 33 -12.32 -1.19 1.45
C PHE A 33 -12.50 -1.47 2.95
N ARG A 34 -13.49 -0.87 3.61
CA ARG A 34 -13.89 -1.28 4.96
C ARG A 34 -14.46 -2.70 4.97
N GLN A 35 -15.27 -3.08 3.99
CA GLN A 35 -15.74 -4.47 3.84
C GLN A 35 -14.56 -5.42 3.55
N VAL A 36 -13.65 -5.03 2.66
CA VAL A 36 -12.42 -5.81 2.38
C VAL A 36 -11.61 -6.03 3.65
N TYR A 37 -11.42 -4.97 4.45
CA TYR A 37 -10.73 -5.02 5.72
C TYR A 37 -11.41 -5.98 6.71
N SER A 38 -12.73 -5.89 6.88
CA SER A 38 -13.50 -6.80 7.75
C SER A 38 -13.32 -8.26 7.31
N ILE A 39 -13.44 -8.55 6.01
CA ILE A 39 -13.26 -9.90 5.47
C ILE A 39 -11.86 -10.45 5.77
N LEU A 40 -10.81 -9.63 5.61
CA LEU A 40 -9.43 -10.04 5.92
C LEU A 40 -9.22 -10.25 7.43
N LYS A 41 -9.83 -9.41 8.27
CA LYS A 41 -9.77 -9.53 9.74
C LYS A 41 -10.47 -10.79 10.23
N GLU A 42 -11.66 -11.08 9.72
CA GLU A 42 -12.42 -12.32 10.00
C GLU A 42 -11.64 -13.59 9.64
N ARG A 43 -10.67 -13.47 8.73
CA ARG A 43 -9.79 -14.56 8.28
C ARG A 43 -8.41 -14.49 8.92
N ASN A 44 -8.24 -13.79 10.04
CA ASN A 44 -7.00 -13.72 10.82
C ASN A 44 -5.79 -13.09 10.10
N TYR A 45 -5.99 -12.27 9.07
CA TYR A 45 -4.88 -11.50 8.50
C TYR A 45 -4.50 -10.34 9.43
N PRO A 46 -3.20 -10.09 9.67
CA PRO A 46 -2.71 -8.98 10.46
C PRO A 46 -2.74 -7.67 9.66
N VAL A 47 -3.94 -7.28 9.22
CA VAL A 47 -4.19 -6.02 8.52
C VAL A 47 -4.57 -4.91 9.50
N MET A 48 -4.13 -3.69 9.18
CA MET A 48 -4.37 -2.46 9.93
C MET A 48 -5.07 -1.47 9.00
N MET A 49 -6.09 -0.78 9.49
CA MET A 49 -6.81 0.26 8.75
C MET A 49 -7.19 1.37 9.73
N GLU A 50 -7.17 2.62 9.28
CA GLU A 50 -7.64 3.74 10.08
C GLU A 50 -9.17 3.82 10.08
N GLU A 51 -9.74 4.19 11.23
CA GLU A 51 -11.20 4.24 11.40
C GLU A 51 -11.85 5.50 10.79
N GLY A 52 -11.11 6.41 10.16
CA GLY A 52 -11.69 7.54 9.42
C GLY A 52 -10.69 8.46 8.74
N ALA A 53 -11.20 9.44 7.98
CA ALA A 53 -10.41 10.48 7.31
C ALA A 53 -9.49 11.21 8.31
N GLY A 54 -8.17 11.00 8.19
CA GLY A 54 -7.14 11.58 9.05
C GLY A 54 -7.12 10.96 10.44
N GLY A 55 -6.48 9.79 10.58
CA GLY A 55 -6.34 9.06 11.83
C GLY A 55 -5.70 9.84 12.97
N ASP A 56 -5.88 9.31 14.19
CA ASP A 56 -5.27 9.84 15.41
C ASP A 56 -3.73 9.73 15.29
N PHE A 57 -3.03 10.83 15.55
CA PHE A 57 -1.58 11.03 15.38
C PHE A 57 -0.68 9.84 15.78
N GLY A 58 -1.06 9.06 16.80
CA GLY A 58 -0.30 7.89 17.24
C GLY A 58 -0.45 6.68 16.32
N THR A 59 -1.62 6.48 15.72
CA THR A 59 -2.02 5.22 15.09
C THR A 59 -1.31 5.00 13.74
N THR A 60 -1.30 6.00 12.85
CA THR A 60 -0.59 5.93 11.56
C THR A 60 0.91 5.71 11.76
N ALA A 61 1.51 6.46 12.68
CA ALA A 61 2.95 6.37 12.97
C ALA A 61 3.33 5.02 13.57
N ILE A 62 2.48 4.46 14.44
CA ILE A 62 2.63 3.09 14.96
C ILE A 62 2.53 2.08 13.81
N PHE A 63 1.53 2.19 12.94
CA PHE A 63 1.35 1.27 11.81
C PHE A 63 2.53 1.30 10.85
N LEU A 64 2.95 2.49 10.40
CA LEU A 64 4.11 2.66 9.52
C LEU A 64 5.41 2.18 10.17
N GLY A 65 5.61 2.47 11.45
CA GLY A 65 6.74 1.95 12.22
C GLY A 65 6.75 0.43 12.33
N ARG A 66 5.56 -0.17 12.46
CA ARG A 66 5.34 -1.62 12.49
C ARG A 66 5.62 -2.25 11.13
N LEU A 67 5.09 -1.69 10.03
CA LEU A 67 5.39 -2.14 8.66
C LEU A 67 6.89 -2.13 8.39
N ARG A 68 7.59 -1.05 8.74
CA ARG A 68 9.06 -0.97 8.60
C ARG A 68 9.77 -2.05 9.41
N LYS A 69 9.40 -2.23 10.69
CA LYS A 69 10.06 -3.18 11.61
C LYS A 69 9.83 -4.64 11.20
N HIS A 70 8.64 -4.96 10.71
CA HIS A 70 8.20 -6.32 10.41
C HIS A 70 8.21 -6.66 8.92
N LYS A 71 8.76 -5.76 8.07
CA LYS A 71 8.75 -5.90 6.59
C LYS A 71 7.34 -6.15 6.05
N GLY A 72 6.38 -5.42 6.61
CA GLY A 72 4.99 -5.44 6.19
C GLY A 72 4.75 -4.77 4.84
N VAL A 73 3.49 -4.78 4.40
CA VAL A 73 3.05 -4.25 3.10
C VAL A 73 2.08 -3.07 3.31
N MET A 74 2.31 -1.96 2.63
CA MET A 74 1.34 -0.88 2.55
C MET A 74 0.38 -1.15 1.38
N LEU A 75 -0.90 -1.25 1.68
CA LEU A 75 -2.00 -1.48 0.75
C LEU A 75 -2.56 -0.12 0.29
N SER A 76 -2.06 0.41 -0.82
CA SER A 76 -2.34 1.77 -1.29
C SER A 76 -3.59 1.83 -2.15
N VAL A 77 -4.71 2.33 -1.63
CA VAL A 77 -5.98 2.51 -2.35
C VAL A 77 -5.88 3.71 -3.29
N CYS A 78 -5.51 3.44 -4.54
CA CYS A 78 -5.15 4.42 -5.56
C CYS A 78 -6.40 4.97 -6.27
N THR A 79 -7.09 5.92 -5.63
CA THR A 79 -8.08 6.81 -6.28
C THR A 79 -7.37 7.91 -7.09
N SER A 80 -8.12 8.70 -7.88
CA SER A 80 -7.56 9.77 -8.73
C SER A 80 -6.82 10.86 -7.96
N HIS A 81 -7.12 11.01 -6.67
CA HIS A 81 -6.57 12.02 -5.77
C HIS A 81 -5.70 11.38 -4.67
N TYR A 82 -5.34 10.10 -4.82
CA TYR A 82 -4.44 9.42 -3.91
C TYR A 82 -3.06 10.06 -3.96
N GLY A 83 -2.45 10.29 -2.79
CA GLY A 83 -1.14 10.94 -2.66
C GLY A 83 -1.12 12.46 -2.88
N GLU A 84 -2.26 13.13 -3.00
CA GLU A 84 -2.34 14.61 -3.03
C GLU A 84 -1.78 15.24 -1.74
N ILE A 85 -0.94 16.27 -1.89
CA ILE A 85 -0.45 17.05 -0.75
C ILE A 85 -1.60 17.94 -0.25
N THR A 86 -1.91 17.81 1.03
CA THR A 86 -2.88 18.65 1.73
C THR A 86 -2.22 19.30 2.93
N ASN A 87 -2.94 20.15 3.66
CA ASN A 87 -2.46 20.72 4.92
C ASN A 87 -2.25 19.68 6.05
N SER A 88 -2.57 18.40 5.81
CA SER A 88 -2.39 17.33 6.79
C SER A 88 -0.95 16.83 6.77
N THR A 89 -0.29 16.85 7.94
CA THR A 89 1.03 16.26 8.18
C THR A 89 1.05 14.73 8.10
N TYR A 90 -0.11 14.08 8.11
CA TYR A 90 -0.29 12.65 7.89
C TYR A 90 -1.44 12.45 6.90
N SER A 91 -1.05 12.20 5.65
CA SER A 91 -1.93 12.01 4.49
C SER A 91 -1.36 10.88 3.65
N SER A 92 -2.10 10.38 2.67
CA SER A 92 -1.60 9.39 1.71
C SER A 92 -0.28 9.82 1.06
N TYR A 93 -0.03 11.13 0.89
CA TYR A 93 1.27 11.64 0.42
C TYR A 93 2.40 11.30 1.39
N ASN A 94 2.22 11.59 2.68
CA ASN A 94 3.23 11.35 3.71
C ASN A 94 3.45 9.86 3.97
N GLU A 95 2.42 9.04 3.81
CA GLU A 95 2.50 7.57 3.87
C GLU A 95 3.34 7.02 2.70
N VAL A 96 3.07 7.47 1.47
CA VAL A 96 3.87 7.13 0.29
C VAL A 96 5.31 7.62 0.45
N LYS A 97 5.51 8.83 0.94
CA LYS A 97 6.84 9.38 1.23
C LYS A 97 7.58 8.51 2.26
N PHE A 98 6.92 8.14 3.35
CA PHE A 98 7.50 7.27 4.36
C PHE A 98 7.88 5.91 3.78
N ALA A 99 6.99 5.31 2.98
CA ALA A 99 7.24 4.02 2.37
C ALA A 99 8.42 4.06 1.40
N GLN A 100 8.53 5.13 0.60
CA GLN A 100 9.67 5.36 -0.27
C GLN A 100 10.97 5.55 0.52
N ASP A 101 10.98 6.42 1.52
CA ASP A 101 12.18 6.75 2.32
C ASP A 101 12.69 5.55 3.13
N HIS A 102 11.80 4.63 3.52
CA HIS A 102 12.12 3.49 4.38
C HIS A 102 12.03 2.14 3.66
N ASN A 103 11.87 2.14 2.33
CA ASN A 103 11.74 0.94 1.51
C ASN A 103 10.65 -0.02 2.02
N VAL A 104 9.51 0.51 2.46
CA VAL A 104 8.32 -0.27 2.78
C VAL A 104 7.67 -0.70 1.48
N GLU A 105 7.31 -1.98 1.38
CA GLU A 105 6.68 -2.51 0.18
C GLU A 105 5.29 -1.92 -0.01
N ILE A 106 4.95 -1.53 -1.23
CA ILE A 106 3.64 -1.00 -1.61
C ILE A 106 2.96 -1.99 -2.55
N LEU A 107 1.75 -2.42 -2.18
CA LEU A 107 0.79 -3.06 -3.07
C LEU A 107 -0.28 -2.01 -3.45
N PRO A 108 -0.24 -1.45 -4.66
CA PRO A 108 -1.27 -0.56 -5.15
C PRO A 108 -2.59 -1.32 -5.42
N LEU A 109 -3.69 -0.74 -4.98
CA LEU A 109 -5.06 -1.18 -5.18
C LEU A 109 -5.75 -0.14 -6.06
N ARG A 110 -5.78 -0.38 -7.37
CA ARG A 110 -6.23 0.61 -8.37
C ARG A 110 -7.74 0.82 -8.30
N MET A 111 -8.14 2.07 -8.08
CA MET A 111 -9.54 2.54 -8.13
C MET A 111 -9.76 3.66 -9.14
N CYS A 112 -8.69 4.34 -9.55
CA CYS A 112 -8.74 5.35 -10.60
C CYS A 112 -8.81 4.73 -12.00
N GLU A 113 -9.49 5.44 -12.89
CA GLU A 113 -9.32 5.31 -14.34
C GLU A 113 -7.95 5.85 -14.77
N ASP A 114 -7.66 5.81 -16.08
CA ASP A 114 -6.46 6.47 -16.60
C ASP A 114 -6.50 7.98 -16.30
N PRO A 115 -5.36 8.60 -15.95
CA PRO A 115 -3.98 8.09 -16.04
C PRO A 115 -3.53 7.15 -14.89
N TRP A 116 -2.51 6.32 -15.17
CA TRP A 116 -1.89 5.40 -14.19
C TRP A 116 -0.35 5.54 -14.19
N PRO A 117 0.30 5.71 -13.01
CA PRO A 117 -0.28 5.86 -11.66
C PRO A 117 -1.18 7.10 -11.51
N PRO A 118 -1.94 7.23 -10.41
CA PRO A 118 -2.78 8.40 -10.21
C PRO A 118 -1.99 9.71 -10.30
N GLU A 119 -2.54 10.69 -10.99
CA GLU A 119 -2.04 12.07 -11.07
C GLU A 119 -2.89 12.95 -10.13
N PRO A 120 -2.51 13.08 -8.84
CA PRO A 120 -3.27 13.91 -7.91
C PRO A 120 -3.21 15.39 -8.30
N PRO A 121 -4.23 16.19 -7.93
CA PRO A 121 -4.27 17.62 -8.25
C PRO A 121 -2.99 18.38 -7.83
N SER A 122 -2.43 19.15 -8.74
CA SER A 122 -1.22 19.96 -8.53
C SER A 122 -1.20 21.19 -9.46
N GLY A 123 -0.21 22.07 -9.30
CA GLY A 123 0.07 23.19 -10.21
C GLY A 123 -0.04 24.58 -9.55
N PRO A 124 0.18 25.67 -10.30
CA PRO A 124 0.41 27.02 -9.76
C PRO A 124 -0.70 27.57 -8.85
N HIS A 125 -1.93 27.07 -9.02
CA HIS A 125 -3.11 27.45 -8.27
C HIS A 125 -3.45 26.50 -7.11
N HIS A 126 -2.74 25.38 -6.98
CA HIS A 126 -2.95 24.40 -5.91
C HIS A 126 -2.34 24.94 -4.60
N PRO A 127 -3.07 24.87 -3.46
CA PRO A 127 -2.68 25.53 -2.22
C PRO A 127 -1.40 24.98 -1.58
N TYR A 128 -1.01 23.73 -1.88
CA TYR A 128 0.12 23.06 -1.24
C TYR A 128 1.14 22.45 -2.20
N ASP A 129 0.72 22.07 -3.40
CA ASP A 129 1.58 21.43 -4.41
C ASP A 129 1.64 22.25 -5.69
N LYS A 130 2.45 23.30 -5.70
CA LYS A 130 2.57 24.21 -6.85
C LYS A 130 3.36 23.62 -8.01
N ASP A 131 4.22 22.66 -7.71
CA ASP A 131 5.26 22.18 -8.63
C ASP A 131 5.07 20.71 -9.04
N GLY A 132 4.00 20.03 -8.60
CA GLY A 132 3.73 18.63 -8.95
C GLY A 132 4.57 17.62 -8.17
N THR A 133 4.96 17.96 -6.95
CA THR A 133 5.77 17.11 -6.06
C THR A 133 5.06 15.80 -5.72
N ALA A 134 3.73 15.84 -5.54
CA ALA A 134 2.91 14.66 -5.24
C ALA A 134 2.97 13.63 -6.38
N GLU A 135 2.78 14.11 -7.61
CA GLU A 135 2.82 13.32 -8.83
C GLU A 135 4.20 12.67 -9.01
N GLY A 136 5.28 13.45 -8.89
CA GLY A 136 6.64 12.94 -9.00
C GLY A 136 6.96 11.86 -7.95
N LEU A 137 6.54 12.06 -6.70
CA LEU A 137 6.74 11.07 -5.65
C LEU A 137 5.95 9.77 -5.92
N LEU A 138 4.69 9.89 -6.35
CA LEU A 138 3.88 8.72 -6.71
C LEU A 138 4.46 7.95 -7.88
N ALA A 139 4.94 8.63 -8.92
CA ALA A 139 5.58 7.99 -10.06
C ALA A 139 6.84 7.22 -9.66
N MET A 140 7.57 7.66 -8.64
CA MET A 140 8.72 6.93 -8.09
C MET A 140 8.32 5.73 -7.22
N ALA A 141 7.31 5.89 -6.36
CA ALA A 141 6.90 4.85 -5.42
C ALA A 141 6.02 3.77 -6.07
N ILE A 142 5.18 4.17 -7.03
CA ILE A 142 4.24 3.37 -7.79
C ILE A 142 4.45 3.69 -9.29
N PRO A 143 5.58 3.28 -9.90
CA PRO A 143 5.79 3.47 -11.33
C PRO A 143 4.73 2.71 -12.16
N PRO A 144 4.50 3.08 -13.43
CA PRO A 144 3.55 2.38 -14.30
C PRO A 144 3.77 0.85 -14.40
N SER A 145 5.00 0.39 -14.18
CA SER A 145 5.39 -1.03 -14.18
C SER A 145 5.14 -1.76 -12.85
N LYS A 146 4.76 -1.05 -11.77
CA LYS A 146 4.47 -1.64 -10.45
C LYS A 146 3.25 -2.56 -10.57
N ILE A 147 3.36 -3.79 -10.06
CA ILE A 147 2.21 -4.69 -9.94
C ILE A 147 1.15 -4.01 -9.08
N PHE A 148 -0.12 -4.08 -9.48
CA PHE A 148 -1.26 -3.62 -8.70
C PHE A 148 -2.42 -4.62 -8.77
N VAL A 149 -3.35 -4.52 -7.84
CA VAL A 149 -4.65 -5.19 -7.90
C VAL A 149 -5.64 -4.21 -8.52
N ASP A 150 -6.27 -4.58 -9.64
CA ASP A 150 -7.33 -3.77 -10.24
C ASP A 150 -8.65 -4.01 -9.50
N CYS A 151 -9.06 -3.03 -8.70
CA CYS A 151 -10.23 -3.15 -7.83
C CYS A 151 -11.50 -2.58 -8.48
N ARG A 152 -11.40 -1.98 -9.67
CA ARG A 152 -12.54 -1.37 -10.36
C ARG A 152 -13.60 -2.41 -10.71
N GLY A 153 -14.85 -2.15 -10.31
CA GLY A 153 -15.99 -3.03 -10.58
C GLY A 153 -15.93 -4.39 -9.88
N ARG A 154 -15.04 -4.57 -8.89
CA ARG A 154 -14.89 -5.82 -8.12
C ARG A 154 -15.53 -5.68 -6.74
N ASP A 155 -16.10 -6.78 -6.24
CA ASP A 155 -16.67 -6.81 -4.89
C ASP A 155 -15.60 -6.97 -3.80
N ALA A 156 -15.99 -6.74 -2.54
CA ALA A 156 -15.09 -6.78 -1.40
C ALA A 156 -14.45 -8.16 -1.17
N LYS A 157 -15.19 -9.24 -1.43
CA LYS A 157 -14.69 -10.61 -1.21
C LYS A 157 -13.61 -10.96 -2.22
N TRP A 158 -13.79 -10.56 -3.48
CA TRP A 158 -12.79 -10.71 -4.53
C TRP A 158 -11.51 -9.93 -4.19
N ILE A 159 -11.64 -8.66 -3.80
CA ILE A 159 -10.48 -7.82 -3.47
C ILE A 159 -9.73 -8.38 -2.25
N ALA A 160 -10.46 -8.83 -1.22
CA ALA A 160 -9.86 -9.47 -0.05
C ALA A 160 -9.08 -10.73 -0.42
N ALA A 161 -9.58 -11.56 -1.34
CA ALA A 161 -8.85 -12.74 -1.82
C ALA A 161 -7.53 -12.38 -2.53
N GLN A 162 -7.50 -11.28 -3.30
CA GLN A 162 -6.27 -10.79 -3.95
C GLN A 162 -5.22 -10.28 -2.96
N ILE A 163 -5.68 -9.57 -1.93
CA ILE A 163 -4.79 -9.09 -0.86
C ILE A 163 -4.24 -10.28 -0.06
N ALA A 164 -5.10 -11.24 0.29
CA ALA A 164 -4.73 -12.46 1.00
C ALA A 164 -3.63 -13.25 0.28
N LEU A 165 -3.73 -13.39 -1.05
CA LEU A 165 -2.71 -13.99 -1.90
C LEU A 165 -1.35 -13.28 -1.75
N THR A 166 -1.35 -11.96 -1.74
CA THR A 166 -0.13 -11.15 -1.65
C THR A 166 0.52 -11.24 -0.27
N LEU A 167 -0.28 -11.18 0.81
CA LEU A 167 0.24 -11.15 2.18
C LEU A 167 0.82 -12.51 2.63
N ARG A 168 0.43 -13.62 2.01
CA ARG A 168 0.95 -14.95 2.34
C ARG A 168 2.31 -15.26 1.71
N GLN A 169 2.77 -14.50 0.73
CA GLN A 169 4.08 -14.72 0.10
C GLN A 169 5.21 -14.29 1.06
N LYS A 170 6.02 -15.25 1.54
CA LYS A 170 7.24 -14.95 2.33
C LYS A 170 8.38 -14.51 1.40
N GLY A 171 8.83 -13.25 1.53
CA GLY A 171 10.21 -12.86 1.25
C GLY A 171 10.45 -11.75 0.20
N PHE A 172 10.61 -10.51 0.67
CA PHE A 172 11.50 -9.52 0.06
C PHE A 172 12.60 -9.19 1.09
N ASN A 173 13.87 -9.48 0.79
CA ASN A 173 15.00 -9.16 1.69
C ASN A 173 16.15 -8.53 0.89
N PRO A 174 16.49 -7.24 1.10
CA PRO A 174 17.65 -6.61 0.50
C PRO A 174 18.86 -6.58 1.48
N GLY A 175 19.93 -7.31 1.14
CA GLY A 175 21.32 -7.14 1.65
C GLY A 175 21.64 -7.64 3.08
N PRO A 176 22.92 -7.95 3.41
CA PRO A 176 24.16 -7.41 2.82
C PRO A 176 25.18 -8.45 2.30
N SER A 177 26.20 -7.99 1.58
CA SER A 177 27.51 -8.66 1.36
C SER A 177 28.62 -7.72 1.87
N PRO A 178 29.91 -8.10 2.04
CA PRO A 178 30.56 -9.42 1.90
C PRO A 178 31.43 -9.83 3.12
N SER A 179 31.75 -11.12 3.28
CA SER A 179 33.10 -11.60 3.64
C SER A 179 33.20 -13.14 3.63
N THR A 180 34.10 -13.62 2.78
CA THR A 180 35.04 -14.73 2.92
C THR A 180 34.78 -15.79 4.01
N GLU A 181 34.59 -17.07 3.63
CA GLU A 181 35.61 -18.12 3.77
C GLU A 181 35.16 -19.53 3.28
N ARG A 182 35.99 -20.06 2.36
CA ARG A 182 36.50 -21.43 2.16
C ARG A 182 35.57 -22.67 2.00
N TYR A 183 35.80 -23.31 0.84
CA TYR A 183 35.70 -24.73 0.46
C TYR A 183 35.70 -25.82 1.54
N SER A 184 34.88 -26.86 1.31
CA SER A 184 35.33 -28.27 1.26
C SER A 184 34.30 -29.17 0.55
N GLN A 185 34.79 -30.07 -0.29
CA GLN A 185 34.07 -31.10 -1.06
C GLN A 185 33.73 -32.35 -0.22
N GLN A 186 33.03 -33.31 -0.87
CA GLN A 186 32.81 -34.75 -0.58
C GLN A 186 31.39 -35.05 -0.07
N ASP A 187 30.61 -36.02 -0.57
CA ASP A 187 30.79 -37.07 -1.57
C ASP A 187 29.43 -37.47 -2.15
N ALA A 188 29.42 -37.89 -3.42
CA ALA A 188 28.29 -38.57 -4.04
C ALA A 188 28.36 -40.08 -3.77
N LYS A 189 27.23 -40.73 -3.47
CA LYS A 189 26.99 -42.14 -3.82
C LYS A 189 25.50 -42.45 -3.95
N ALA A 190 25.16 -43.01 -5.10
CA ALA A 190 23.83 -43.37 -5.56
C ALA A 190 23.35 -44.73 -5.02
N VAL A 191 22.04 -44.88 -4.81
CA VAL A 191 21.31 -46.15 -4.99
C VAL A 191 19.91 -45.85 -5.53
N VAL A 192 19.55 -46.48 -6.65
CA VAL A 192 18.22 -46.47 -7.29
C VAL A 192 17.50 -47.78 -6.96
N ARG A 193 16.19 -47.69 -6.62
CA ARG A 193 15.05 -48.62 -6.92
C ARG A 193 13.88 -48.37 -5.94
N PRO A 194 12.64 -48.80 -6.23
CA PRO A 194 11.74 -48.45 -7.33
C PRO A 194 10.44 -47.78 -6.80
N SER A 195 9.55 -47.38 -7.71
CA SER A 195 8.23 -46.77 -7.51
C SER A 195 7.48 -47.13 -6.21
N ALA A 196 7.21 -46.11 -5.39
CA ALA A 196 6.14 -46.10 -4.40
C ALA A 196 5.56 -44.68 -4.31
N SER A 197 4.25 -44.57 -4.18
CA SER A 197 3.51 -43.33 -3.95
C SER A 197 4.13 -42.57 -2.76
N PRO A 198 4.26 -41.22 -2.81
CA PRO A 198 4.96 -40.48 -1.78
C PRO A 198 4.26 -40.61 -0.43
N SER A 199 5.03 -40.85 0.62
CA SER A 199 4.52 -40.92 1.99
C SER A 199 4.19 -39.50 2.50
N PRO A 200 3.34 -39.35 3.52
CA PRO A 200 2.98 -38.05 4.10
C PRO A 200 4.18 -37.25 4.66
N ALA A 201 5.33 -37.89 4.86
CA ALA A 201 6.57 -37.24 5.29
C ALA A 201 7.32 -36.58 4.11
N ASP A 202 7.23 -37.15 2.91
CA ASP A 202 7.86 -36.61 1.69
C ASP A 202 7.12 -35.36 1.18
N VAL A 203 5.82 -35.26 1.48
CA VAL A 203 5.01 -34.06 1.21
C VAL A 203 5.39 -32.91 2.15
N LYS A 204 5.91 -33.19 3.35
CA LYS A 204 6.31 -32.17 4.33
C LYS A 204 7.66 -31.52 4.03
N GLU A 205 8.59 -32.20 3.34
CA GLU A 205 9.91 -31.63 3.01
C GLU A 205 9.93 -30.75 1.74
N ALA A 206 8.87 -30.78 0.93
CA ALA A 206 8.73 -29.92 -0.24
C ALA A 206 8.17 -28.52 0.09
N GLU A 207 7.65 -28.30 1.30
CA GLU A 207 6.86 -27.13 1.66
C GLU A 207 7.65 -25.88 2.13
N ASP A 208 9.00 -25.90 2.11
CA ASP A 208 9.80 -24.76 2.61
C ASP A 208 11.07 -24.46 1.77
N LYS A 209 11.14 -24.91 0.51
CA LYS A 209 12.27 -24.61 -0.39
C LYS A 209 11.99 -23.35 -1.21
N ASP A 210 12.92 -22.39 -1.17
CA ASP A 210 12.94 -21.21 -2.06
C ASP A 210 12.84 -21.67 -3.52
N ILE A 211 11.89 -21.11 -4.27
CA ILE A 211 11.65 -21.46 -5.68
C ILE A 211 12.91 -21.32 -6.56
N ARG A 212 13.84 -20.40 -6.21
CA ARG A 212 15.12 -20.26 -6.92
C ARG A 212 16.06 -21.44 -6.76
N GLN A 213 15.87 -22.23 -5.70
CA GLN A 213 16.63 -23.45 -5.44
C GLN A 213 16.00 -24.67 -6.14
N MET A 214 14.82 -24.53 -6.72
CA MET A 214 14.18 -25.60 -7.47
C MET A 214 14.82 -25.74 -8.85
N HIS A 215 15.19 -26.97 -9.19
CA HIS A 215 15.89 -27.28 -10.44
C HIS A 215 15.14 -26.79 -11.69
N TRP A 216 13.80 -26.90 -11.70
CA TRP A 216 12.96 -26.47 -12.82
C TRP A 216 12.97 -24.95 -13.04
N TYR A 217 13.11 -24.16 -11.98
CA TYR A 217 13.00 -22.70 -12.05
C TYR A 217 14.17 -22.08 -12.84
N SER A 218 15.37 -22.65 -12.73
CA SER A 218 16.53 -22.20 -13.50
C SER A 218 16.30 -22.33 -15.02
N HIS A 219 15.74 -23.46 -15.46
CA HIS A 219 15.39 -23.70 -16.86
C HIS A 219 14.26 -22.80 -17.35
N TYR A 220 13.21 -22.67 -16.53
CA TYR A 220 12.08 -21.76 -16.77
C TYR A 220 12.55 -20.31 -16.96
N ARG A 221 13.35 -19.80 -16.02
CA ARG A 221 13.93 -18.46 -16.08
C ARG A 221 14.78 -18.26 -17.34
N HIS A 222 15.65 -19.20 -17.66
CA HIS A 222 16.48 -19.13 -18.86
C HIS A 222 15.63 -19.01 -20.14
N THR A 223 14.57 -19.83 -20.23
CA THR A 223 13.64 -19.82 -21.37
C THR A 223 12.96 -18.46 -21.51
N LEU A 224 12.50 -17.88 -20.41
CA LEU A 224 11.85 -16.56 -20.43
C LEU A 224 12.79 -15.43 -20.82
N PHE A 225 14.04 -15.48 -20.36
CA PHE A 225 15.05 -14.50 -20.75
C PHE A 225 15.39 -14.60 -22.23
N GLN A 226 15.45 -15.82 -22.80
CA GLN A 226 15.63 -16.02 -24.23
C GLN A 226 14.42 -15.55 -25.05
N LEU A 227 13.21 -15.81 -24.58
CA LEU A 227 11.99 -15.29 -25.23
C LEU A 227 11.96 -13.77 -25.22
N LEU A 228 12.32 -13.15 -24.09
CA LEU A 228 12.42 -11.70 -23.99
C LEU A 228 13.47 -11.15 -24.95
N GLN A 229 14.67 -11.75 -25.01
CA GLN A 229 15.70 -11.37 -25.99
C GLN A 229 15.17 -11.45 -27.42
N THR A 230 14.50 -12.55 -27.77
CA THR A 230 13.95 -12.75 -29.11
C THR A 230 12.95 -11.65 -29.47
N LEU A 231 12.06 -11.28 -28.55
CA LEU A 231 11.08 -10.22 -28.78
C LEU A 231 11.74 -8.83 -28.92
N ILE A 232 12.83 -8.59 -28.19
CA ILE A 232 13.63 -7.37 -28.31
C ILE A 232 14.30 -7.32 -29.69
N ASP A 233 14.92 -8.42 -30.11
CA ASP A 233 15.59 -8.53 -31.41
C ASP A 233 14.59 -8.42 -32.59
N ASP A 234 13.36 -8.89 -32.39
CA ASP A 234 12.24 -8.75 -33.33
C ASP A 234 11.68 -7.29 -33.38
N GLY A 235 12.22 -6.36 -32.58
CA GLY A 235 11.87 -4.95 -32.59
C GLY A 235 10.62 -4.58 -31.79
N ALA A 236 10.28 -5.35 -30.75
CA ALA A 236 9.19 -4.99 -29.85
C ALA A 236 9.46 -3.62 -29.20
N THR A 237 8.46 -2.74 -29.17
CA THR A 237 8.57 -1.40 -28.54
C THR A 237 8.38 -1.45 -27.02
N GLY A 238 7.96 -2.60 -26.51
CA GLY A 238 7.62 -2.87 -25.13
C GLY A 238 7.26 -4.34 -24.99
N VAL A 239 7.44 -4.92 -23.80
CA VAL A 239 7.08 -6.32 -23.55
C VAL A 239 6.16 -6.42 -22.35
N VAL A 240 5.00 -7.06 -22.55
CA VAL A 240 4.04 -7.33 -21.49
C VAL A 240 4.21 -8.76 -20.99
N VAL A 241 4.69 -8.91 -19.76
CA VAL A 241 4.85 -10.20 -19.11
C VAL A 241 3.59 -10.52 -18.31
N VAL A 242 2.82 -11.49 -18.79
CA VAL A 242 1.50 -11.86 -18.28
C VAL A 242 1.61 -13.10 -17.39
N GLY A 243 1.10 -13.02 -16.18
CA GLY A 243 0.87 -14.15 -15.30
C GLY A 243 -0.62 -14.39 -15.18
N ILE A 244 -1.10 -15.55 -15.62
CA ILE A 244 -2.48 -15.95 -15.42
C ILE A 244 -2.68 -16.23 -13.94
N MET A 245 -3.76 -15.71 -13.38
CA MET A 245 -4.12 -15.89 -11.99
C MET A 245 -4.30 -17.38 -11.69
N PRO A 246 -3.42 -17.98 -10.86
CA PRO A 246 -3.58 -19.36 -10.44
C PRO A 246 -4.63 -19.47 -9.32
N THR A 247 -5.08 -20.69 -9.04
CA THR A 247 -5.77 -20.95 -7.77
C THR A 247 -4.77 -20.92 -6.62
N LEU A 248 -5.25 -20.66 -5.40
CA LEU A 248 -4.44 -20.62 -4.19
C LEU A 248 -3.68 -21.93 -3.92
N GLU A 249 -4.18 -23.04 -4.47
CA GLU A 249 -3.58 -24.37 -4.35
C GLU A 249 -2.34 -24.54 -5.24
N ASN A 250 -2.20 -23.76 -6.31
CA ASN A 250 -1.00 -23.79 -7.16
C ASN A 250 0.13 -22.94 -6.52
N LYS A 251 0.58 -23.32 -5.32
CA LYS A 251 1.60 -22.60 -4.52
C LYS A 251 2.82 -22.19 -5.36
N MET A 252 3.34 -23.08 -6.20
CA MET A 252 4.50 -22.80 -7.06
C MET A 252 4.22 -21.71 -8.11
N THR A 253 3.05 -21.74 -8.75
CA THR A 253 2.62 -20.73 -9.74
C THR A 253 2.33 -19.37 -9.08
N CYS A 254 1.88 -19.37 -7.82
CA CYS A 254 1.75 -18.16 -7.01
C CYS A 254 3.12 -17.49 -6.78
N GLU A 255 4.16 -18.28 -6.50
CA GLU A 255 5.50 -17.82 -6.14
C GLU A 255 6.41 -17.53 -7.36
N GLU A 256 6.28 -18.26 -8.47
CA GLU A 256 7.23 -18.18 -9.61
C GLU A 256 7.25 -16.81 -10.28
N PHE A 257 6.07 -16.18 -10.38
CA PHE A 257 5.89 -14.97 -11.16
C PHE A 257 6.49 -13.75 -10.45
N PRO A 258 6.22 -13.49 -9.14
CA PRO A 258 6.96 -12.46 -8.41
C PRO A 258 8.49 -12.65 -8.44
N VAL A 259 8.96 -13.91 -8.33
CA VAL A 259 10.39 -14.22 -8.36
C VAL A 259 10.99 -13.94 -9.74
N LEU A 260 10.26 -14.25 -10.82
CA LEU A 260 10.68 -13.92 -12.19
C LEU A 260 10.84 -12.41 -12.38
N GLN A 261 9.92 -11.62 -11.85
CA GLN A 261 9.99 -10.16 -11.94
C GLN A 261 11.24 -9.62 -11.25
N GLN A 262 11.54 -10.12 -10.05
CA GLN A 262 12.74 -9.78 -9.31
C GLN A 262 14.01 -10.18 -10.09
N ASP A 263 14.00 -11.35 -10.74
CA ASP A 263 15.14 -11.83 -11.51
C ASP A 263 15.38 -10.97 -12.76
N LEU A 264 14.32 -10.54 -13.46
CA LEU A 264 14.42 -9.59 -14.57
C LEU A 264 14.94 -8.23 -14.10
N GLN A 265 14.43 -7.70 -12.99
CA GLN A 265 14.90 -6.43 -12.42
C GLN A 265 16.37 -6.52 -11.99
N THR A 266 16.75 -7.64 -11.37
CA THR A 266 18.13 -7.90 -10.97
C THR A 266 19.07 -7.95 -12.17
N ALA A 267 18.64 -8.59 -13.27
CA ALA A 267 19.42 -8.63 -14.51
C ALA A 267 19.61 -7.23 -15.11
N TYR A 268 18.58 -6.39 -15.10
CA TYR A 268 18.69 -4.99 -15.53
C TYR A 268 19.69 -4.20 -14.68
N LEU A 269 19.53 -4.23 -13.34
CA LEU A 269 20.41 -3.51 -12.41
C LEU A 269 21.87 -3.97 -12.49
N GLN A 270 22.08 -5.26 -12.75
CA GLN A 270 23.41 -5.84 -12.92
C GLN A 270 23.98 -5.68 -14.34
N LYS A 271 23.30 -4.95 -15.22
CA LYS A 271 23.67 -4.73 -16.62
C LYS A 271 23.91 -6.04 -17.40
N LYS A 272 22.99 -7.00 -17.25
CA LYS A 272 23.04 -8.31 -17.91
C LYS A 272 22.03 -8.38 -19.06
N ALA A 273 22.22 -9.39 -19.91
CA ALA A 273 21.23 -9.77 -20.91
C ALA A 273 19.87 -10.11 -20.24
N PRO A 274 18.74 -9.80 -20.91
CA PRO A 274 18.64 -9.28 -22.28
C PRO A 274 18.69 -7.75 -22.38
N PHE A 275 18.79 -7.04 -21.26
CA PHE A 275 18.72 -5.57 -21.24
C PHE A 275 20.01 -4.90 -21.73
N TYR A 276 21.15 -5.54 -21.52
CA TYR A 276 22.45 -5.04 -21.93
C TYR A 276 23.21 -6.08 -22.73
N TRP A 277 23.90 -5.63 -23.77
CA TRP A 277 24.81 -6.43 -24.57
C TRP A 277 26.11 -5.65 -24.78
N ASN A 278 27.26 -6.27 -24.48
CA ASN A 278 28.57 -5.61 -24.50
C ASN A 278 28.67 -4.28 -23.72
N GLY A 279 27.81 -4.10 -22.71
CA GLY A 279 27.73 -2.88 -21.89
C GLY A 279 26.76 -1.81 -22.40
N ASP A 280 26.25 -1.98 -23.63
CA ASP A 280 25.26 -1.07 -24.22
C ASP A 280 23.84 -1.49 -23.86
N LEU A 281 23.02 -0.51 -23.49
CA LEU A 281 21.61 -0.71 -23.19
C LEU A 281 20.85 -1.05 -24.48
N GLN A 282 20.32 -2.27 -24.53
CA GLN A 282 19.50 -2.78 -25.63
C GLN A 282 18.02 -2.51 -25.40
N PHE A 283 17.56 -2.67 -24.15
CA PHE A 283 16.15 -2.55 -23.80
C PHE A 283 16.00 -2.03 -22.38
N LYS A 284 15.06 -1.11 -22.17
CA LYS A 284 14.81 -0.53 -20.85
C LYS A 284 13.90 -1.44 -20.04
N PHE A 285 14.18 -1.57 -18.75
CA PHE A 285 13.28 -2.29 -17.86
C PHE A 285 11.92 -1.57 -17.72
N GLU A 286 11.89 -0.25 -17.87
CA GLU A 286 10.65 0.54 -17.84
C GLU A 286 9.70 0.19 -19.00
N ASP A 287 10.23 -0.37 -20.10
CA ASP A 287 9.44 -0.82 -21.25
C ASP A 287 8.86 -2.24 -21.05
N ILE A 288 9.14 -2.87 -19.90
CA ILE A 288 8.47 -4.10 -19.47
C ILE A 288 7.26 -3.76 -18.58
N THR A 289 6.11 -4.31 -18.94
CA THR A 289 4.88 -4.22 -18.13
C THR A 289 4.53 -5.59 -17.58
N PHE A 290 4.40 -5.72 -16.26
CA PHE A 290 3.94 -6.97 -15.65
C PHE A 290 2.44 -6.91 -15.38
N LYS A 291 1.71 -7.95 -15.79
CA LYS A 291 0.27 -8.05 -15.54
C LYS A 291 -0.11 -9.39 -14.93
N ARG A 292 -0.94 -9.36 -13.90
CA ARG A 292 -1.69 -10.52 -13.41
C ARG A 292 -3.11 -10.45 -13.98
N VAL A 293 -3.54 -11.51 -14.66
CA VAL A 293 -4.76 -11.49 -15.48
C VAL A 293 -5.60 -12.71 -15.17
N GLN A 294 -6.92 -12.53 -15.02
CA GLN A 294 -7.85 -13.65 -14.92
C GLN A 294 -7.91 -14.39 -16.27
N LEU A 295 -8.08 -15.71 -16.25
CA LEU A 295 -8.10 -16.48 -17.49
C LEU A 295 -9.19 -16.00 -18.47
N ASP A 296 -10.37 -15.66 -17.94
CA ASP A 296 -11.51 -15.17 -18.74
C ASP A 296 -11.23 -13.82 -19.40
N ASP A 297 -10.41 -12.97 -18.76
CA ASP A 297 -10.06 -11.63 -19.25
C ASP A 297 -8.84 -11.66 -20.21
N LEU A 298 -8.19 -12.81 -20.37
CA LEU A 298 -6.91 -12.93 -21.08
C LEU A 298 -7.00 -12.46 -22.54
N CYS A 299 -8.08 -12.81 -23.26
CA CYS A 299 -8.22 -12.45 -24.67
C CYS A 299 -8.27 -10.93 -24.87
N ASP A 300 -9.06 -10.23 -24.07
CA ASP A 300 -9.21 -8.78 -24.18
C ASP A 300 -7.96 -8.08 -23.67
N GLU A 301 -7.34 -8.60 -22.62
CA GLU A 301 -6.09 -8.05 -22.12
C GLU A 301 -4.96 -8.19 -23.13
N LEU A 302 -4.81 -9.35 -23.81
CA LEU A 302 -3.83 -9.50 -24.88
C LEU A 302 -4.09 -8.51 -26.02
N ARG A 303 -5.34 -8.24 -26.38
CA ARG A 303 -5.69 -7.22 -27.39
C ARG A 303 -5.31 -5.81 -26.93
N ILE A 304 -5.49 -5.47 -25.66
CA ILE A 304 -5.18 -4.12 -25.17
C ILE A 304 -3.67 -3.94 -25.00
N SER A 305 -3.02 -4.91 -24.35
CA SER A 305 -1.62 -4.84 -23.94
C SER A 305 -0.62 -4.91 -25.09
N THR A 306 -1.00 -5.51 -26.21
CA THR A 306 -0.08 -5.68 -27.37
C THR A 306 -0.09 -4.51 -28.36
N ARG A 307 -0.93 -3.48 -28.13
CA ARG A 307 -1.02 -2.30 -29.00
C ARG A 307 0.33 -1.59 -29.12
N ARG A 308 0.49 -0.82 -30.20
CA ARG A 308 1.70 -0.01 -30.49
C ARG A 308 2.97 -0.86 -30.62
N ASN A 309 2.83 -2.06 -31.17
CA ASN A 309 3.89 -3.07 -31.35
C ASN A 309 4.52 -3.59 -30.04
N LYS A 310 3.76 -3.56 -28.94
CA LYS A 310 4.17 -4.23 -27.71
C LYS A 310 3.96 -5.73 -27.85
N ALA A 311 5.00 -6.52 -27.61
CA ALA A 311 4.87 -7.96 -27.56
C ALA A 311 4.40 -8.41 -26.17
N ALA A 312 3.94 -9.65 -26.04
CA ALA A 312 3.60 -10.21 -24.74
C ALA A 312 4.19 -11.61 -24.55
N ILE A 313 4.50 -11.94 -23.30
CA ILE A 313 4.90 -13.29 -22.88
C ILE A 313 3.92 -13.71 -21.80
N ILE A 314 3.16 -14.76 -22.04
CA ILE A 314 2.42 -15.40 -20.95
C ILE A 314 3.45 -16.26 -20.20
N ALA A 315 3.93 -15.76 -19.08
CA ALA A 315 5.06 -16.33 -18.35
C ALA A 315 4.65 -17.25 -17.21
N SER A 316 3.45 -17.11 -16.66
CA SER A 316 2.98 -17.95 -15.55
C SER A 316 1.55 -18.40 -15.80
N CYS A 317 1.29 -19.69 -15.63
CA CYS A 317 -0.02 -20.32 -15.85
C CYS A 317 -0.04 -21.68 -15.15
N CYS A 318 -1.10 -21.98 -14.39
CA CYS A 318 -1.25 -23.30 -13.80
C CYS A 318 -1.66 -24.34 -14.87
N ALA A 319 -1.48 -25.62 -14.57
CA ALA A 319 -1.75 -26.70 -15.51
C ALA A 319 -3.20 -26.68 -16.01
N ASP A 320 -4.16 -26.42 -15.12
CA ASP A 320 -5.60 -26.42 -15.43
C ASP A 320 -5.99 -25.30 -16.40
N HIS A 321 -5.20 -24.22 -16.47
CA HIS A 321 -5.44 -23.08 -17.35
C HIS A 321 -4.61 -23.13 -18.64
N ALA A 322 -3.66 -24.06 -18.75
CA ALA A 322 -2.65 -24.06 -19.80
C ALA A 322 -3.24 -24.23 -21.21
N GLU A 323 -4.24 -25.09 -21.39
CA GLU A 323 -4.88 -25.30 -22.69
C GLU A 323 -5.63 -24.04 -23.15
N THR A 324 -6.50 -23.51 -22.30
CA THR A 324 -7.28 -22.30 -22.58
C THR A 324 -6.38 -21.10 -22.88
N ALA A 325 -5.33 -20.91 -22.07
CA ALA A 325 -4.33 -19.86 -22.28
C ALA A 325 -3.60 -19.99 -23.61
N THR A 326 -3.24 -21.22 -23.98
CA THR A 326 -2.57 -21.51 -25.26
C THR A 326 -3.51 -21.21 -26.43
N ASN A 327 -4.79 -21.54 -26.31
CA ASN A 327 -5.79 -21.26 -27.34
C ASN A 327 -6.03 -19.75 -27.51
N ALA A 328 -6.19 -19.01 -26.41
CA ALA A 328 -6.31 -17.55 -26.43
C ALA A 328 -5.11 -16.87 -27.11
N MET A 329 -3.88 -17.31 -26.78
CA MET A 329 -2.66 -16.83 -27.43
C MET A 329 -2.66 -17.11 -28.93
N ARG A 330 -3.00 -18.34 -29.34
CA ARG A 330 -3.02 -18.75 -30.75
C ARG A 330 -4.04 -17.94 -31.54
N GLU A 331 -5.23 -17.77 -30.99
CA GLU A 331 -6.30 -16.99 -31.60
C GLU A 331 -5.91 -15.51 -31.74
N HIS A 332 -5.33 -14.92 -30.69
CA HIS A 332 -4.80 -13.57 -30.74
C HIS A 332 -3.76 -13.44 -31.86
N ASN A 333 -2.73 -14.29 -31.88
CA ASN A 333 -1.67 -14.20 -32.89
C ASN A 333 -2.18 -14.42 -34.33
N LYS A 334 -3.23 -15.23 -34.50
CA LYS A 334 -3.86 -15.47 -35.81
C LYS A 334 -4.69 -14.27 -36.28
N SER A 335 -5.36 -13.57 -35.36
CA SER A 335 -6.31 -12.49 -35.65
C SER A 335 -5.80 -11.09 -35.29
N ARG A 336 -4.51 -10.95 -34.93
CA ARG A 336 -3.95 -9.69 -34.45
C ARG A 336 -4.01 -8.60 -35.54
N PRO A 337 -4.50 -7.39 -35.21
CA PRO A 337 -4.43 -6.25 -36.13
C PRO A 337 -3.00 -5.75 -36.34
N ASP A 338 -2.80 -4.98 -37.41
CA ASP A 338 -1.53 -4.28 -37.64
C ASP A 338 -1.21 -3.33 -36.48
N GLY A 339 0.07 -3.28 -36.10
CA GLY A 339 0.52 -2.52 -34.93
C GLY A 339 0.29 -3.22 -33.59
N HIS A 340 -0.08 -4.50 -33.57
CA HIS A 340 -0.05 -5.34 -32.37
C HIS A 340 1.14 -6.32 -32.39
N GLY A 341 1.84 -6.43 -31.26
CA GLY A 341 2.97 -7.35 -31.13
C GLY A 341 2.55 -8.82 -30.94
N LYS A 342 3.52 -9.72 -31.07
CA LYS A 342 3.32 -11.17 -30.91
C LYS A 342 3.14 -11.54 -29.43
N VAL A 343 2.30 -12.53 -29.17
CA VAL A 343 2.19 -13.18 -27.87
C VAL A 343 2.93 -14.52 -27.89
N SER A 344 3.83 -14.72 -26.94
CA SER A 344 4.62 -15.95 -26.78
C SER A 344 4.24 -16.69 -25.52
N ARG A 345 4.30 -18.03 -25.56
CA ARG A 345 4.15 -18.88 -24.39
C ARG A 345 5.49 -19.05 -23.70
N GLY A 346 5.55 -18.71 -22.42
CA GLY A 346 6.77 -18.78 -21.60
C GLY A 346 6.66 -19.64 -20.35
N TRP A 347 5.49 -20.24 -20.06
CA TRP A 347 5.33 -21.20 -18.97
C TRP A 347 5.59 -22.63 -19.44
N ALA A 348 5.99 -23.51 -18.51
CA ALA A 348 6.13 -24.95 -18.72
C ALA A 348 5.22 -25.69 -17.74
N THR A 349 4.43 -26.66 -18.21
CA THR A 349 3.60 -27.47 -17.32
C THR A 349 4.44 -28.53 -16.61
N ALA A 350 3.92 -29.09 -15.51
CA ALA A 350 4.53 -30.24 -14.87
C ALA A 350 4.69 -31.44 -15.83
N GLN A 351 3.83 -31.57 -16.85
CA GLN A 351 3.95 -32.59 -17.88
C GLN A 351 5.08 -32.31 -18.88
N ASP A 352 5.34 -31.03 -19.18
CA ASP A 352 6.45 -30.60 -20.05
C ASP A 352 7.84 -30.81 -19.40
N VAL A 353 7.89 -30.90 -18.07
CA VAL A 353 9.14 -30.92 -17.27
C VAL A 353 9.34 -32.23 -16.48
N TYR A 354 8.27 -32.84 -15.97
CA TYR A 354 8.25 -34.07 -15.16
C TYR A 354 7.57 -35.26 -15.84
N GLY A 355 7.13 -35.12 -17.10
CA GLY A 355 6.61 -36.23 -17.89
C GLY A 355 7.69 -37.31 -18.04
N ASP A 356 7.46 -38.46 -17.42
CA ASP A 356 8.33 -39.62 -17.48
C ASP A 356 8.63 -39.96 -18.94
N ARG A 357 9.92 -40.09 -19.29
CA ARG A 357 10.31 -40.61 -20.62
C ARG A 357 10.01 -42.10 -20.62
N GLY A 358 8.75 -42.45 -20.87
CA GLY A 358 8.26 -43.83 -20.89
C GLY A 358 7.32 -44.10 -22.06
N SER A 359 7.84 -44.81 -23.06
CA SER A 359 7.18 -45.36 -24.25
C SER A 359 6.96 -44.39 -25.44
N HIS A 360 7.88 -44.49 -26.39
CA HIS A 360 7.59 -44.21 -27.79
C HIS A 360 6.52 -45.18 -28.30
N SER A 361 5.38 -44.66 -28.74
CA SER A 361 4.78 -45.15 -29.98
C SER A 361 5.11 -44.11 -31.05
N ALA A 362 6.00 -44.48 -31.95
CA ALA A 362 6.32 -43.67 -33.11
C ALA A 362 5.07 -43.58 -34.01
N SER A 363 4.53 -42.38 -34.19
CA SER A 363 3.66 -42.07 -35.32
C SER A 363 4.16 -40.80 -36.02
N LYS A 364 5.09 -41.08 -36.95
CA LYS A 364 5.39 -40.37 -38.19
C LYS A 364 5.63 -38.86 -38.12
N ALA A 365 6.92 -38.52 -38.17
CA ALA A 365 7.41 -37.34 -38.87
C ALA A 365 6.70 -37.16 -40.22
N ALA A 366 6.13 -35.97 -40.44
CA ALA A 366 5.78 -35.52 -41.77
C ALA A 366 7.06 -35.46 -42.62
N SER A 367 6.97 -36.04 -43.80
CA SER A 367 8.04 -36.18 -44.79
C SER A 367 8.53 -34.80 -45.29
N PRO A 368 9.78 -34.66 -45.77
CA PRO A 368 10.32 -33.42 -46.34
C PRO A 368 9.74 -33.11 -47.74
N LYS A 369 8.41 -33.06 -47.84
CA LYS A 369 7.65 -32.57 -49.01
C LYS A 369 6.60 -31.51 -48.64
N ASP A 370 6.35 -31.26 -47.36
CA ASP A 370 5.42 -30.22 -46.90
C ASP A 370 6.12 -28.90 -46.50
N ALA A 371 7.46 -28.83 -46.67
CA ALA A 371 8.30 -27.66 -46.40
C ALA A 371 8.63 -26.82 -47.65
N GLU A 372 7.85 -26.96 -48.74
CA GLU A 372 8.06 -26.26 -50.01
C GLU A 372 6.93 -25.25 -50.35
N ALA A 373 6.14 -24.83 -49.35
CA ALA A 373 5.05 -23.86 -49.53
C ALA A 373 5.16 -22.58 -48.66
N ALA A 374 6.25 -22.41 -47.91
CA ALA A 374 6.52 -21.16 -47.19
C ALA A 374 7.99 -20.80 -47.38
N GLY A 375 8.27 -20.20 -48.54
CA GLY A 375 9.61 -19.81 -48.93
C GLY A 375 10.26 -18.90 -47.91
N PHE A 376 11.41 -19.32 -47.39
CA PHE A 376 12.58 -18.50 -47.07
C PHE A 376 13.67 -19.46 -46.55
N LEU A 377 14.55 -19.92 -47.44
CA LEU A 377 15.84 -20.48 -47.05
C LEU A 377 16.90 -19.38 -47.14
N PRO A 378 17.79 -19.25 -46.14
CA PRO A 378 18.98 -18.43 -46.23
C PRO A 378 20.10 -19.22 -46.92
N SER A 379 20.99 -18.52 -47.62
CA SER A 379 22.23 -19.09 -48.17
C SER A 379 23.27 -17.97 -48.40
N PRO A 380 24.57 -18.30 -48.42
CA PRO A 380 25.51 -17.81 -47.42
C PRO A 380 26.60 -16.86 -47.96
N ARG A 381 27.39 -16.33 -47.02
CA ARG A 381 28.65 -15.55 -47.15
C ARG A 381 29.38 -15.66 -48.50
N THR A 382 29.93 -14.53 -48.97
CA THR A 382 31.33 -14.43 -49.44
C THR A 382 31.77 -12.98 -49.59
N ALA A 383 33.00 -12.72 -49.17
CA ALA A 383 33.76 -11.50 -49.42
C ALA A 383 34.39 -11.56 -50.83
N ALA A 384 34.47 -10.43 -51.54
CA ALA A 384 35.57 -10.09 -52.43
C ALA A 384 35.45 -8.65 -52.95
N SER A 385 36.58 -7.97 -52.93
CA SER A 385 36.90 -6.69 -53.56
C SER A 385 36.64 -6.67 -55.08
N THR A 386 36.35 -5.49 -55.63
CA THR A 386 37.04 -4.88 -56.80
C THR A 386 36.40 -3.52 -57.13
N GLY A 387 37.22 -2.45 -57.22
CA GLY A 387 36.87 -1.24 -57.97
C GLY A 387 36.96 -1.49 -59.49
N PRO A 388 36.69 -0.51 -60.38
CA PRO A 388 37.39 0.79 -60.39
C PRO A 388 36.58 2.03 -60.88
N GLU A 389 37.24 3.22 -60.75
CA GLU A 389 37.17 4.45 -61.57
C GLU A 389 35.85 5.26 -61.71
N ALA A 390 35.80 6.59 -61.91
CA ALA A 390 36.61 7.80 -61.67
C ALA A 390 35.86 8.99 -62.35
N LYS A 391 36.23 10.24 -61.97
CA LYS A 391 35.82 11.59 -62.48
C LYS A 391 34.59 12.18 -61.75
N GLY A 392 34.69 13.23 -60.93
CA GLY A 392 35.33 14.56 -61.07
C GLY A 392 34.18 15.59 -60.93
N ALA A 393 34.24 16.74 -60.26
CA ALA A 393 35.28 17.58 -59.72
C ALA A 393 34.72 18.42 -58.54
N ASP A 394 35.64 18.86 -57.68
CA ASP A 394 35.54 19.83 -56.57
C ASP A 394 35.49 21.30 -57.13
N PRO A 395 35.58 22.42 -56.36
CA PRO A 395 35.63 22.57 -54.89
C PRO A 395 34.90 23.80 -54.29
N GLY A 396 34.95 23.90 -52.96
CA GLY A 396 34.95 25.16 -52.20
C GLY A 396 34.56 24.97 -50.73
N ALA A 397 35.49 24.52 -49.86
CA ALA A 397 36.29 25.36 -48.95
C ALA A 397 35.43 26.18 -47.93
N SER A 398 35.68 26.25 -46.62
CA SER A 398 36.80 25.83 -45.78
C SER A 398 36.41 25.96 -44.31
N SER A 399 36.95 25.04 -43.50
CA SER A 399 37.37 25.11 -42.10
C SER A 399 37.34 26.47 -41.35
N SER A 400 37.03 26.45 -40.05
CA SER A 400 38.06 26.28 -38.99
C SER A 400 37.54 26.67 -37.61
N THR A 401 37.65 25.75 -36.65
CA THR A 401 37.81 26.03 -35.21
C THR A 401 39.16 26.72 -34.97
N PRO A 402 39.39 27.41 -33.82
CA PRO A 402 40.15 26.73 -32.77
C PRO A 402 39.84 27.16 -31.31
N GLN A 403 40.43 26.34 -30.43
CA GLN A 403 40.49 26.36 -28.97
C GLN A 403 41.18 27.60 -28.36
N GLY A 404 40.92 27.85 -27.07
CA GLY A 404 42.01 28.12 -26.11
C GLY A 404 41.83 29.28 -25.12
N PRO A 405 42.50 29.23 -23.95
CA PRO A 405 41.98 29.64 -22.63
C PRO A 405 42.73 30.85 -22.01
N ILE A 406 42.39 31.29 -20.77
CA ILE A 406 43.33 31.76 -19.70
C ILE A 406 42.57 32.29 -18.45
N ALA A 407 43.31 32.23 -17.34
CA ALA A 407 43.02 32.23 -15.90
C ALA A 407 42.62 33.53 -15.17
N ALA A 408 41.89 33.33 -14.07
CA ALA A 408 42.13 33.74 -12.67
C ALA A 408 42.37 35.22 -12.23
N ALA A 409 41.46 35.66 -11.35
CA ALA A 409 41.67 36.11 -9.95
C ALA A 409 41.98 37.58 -9.59
N LEU A 410 41.36 37.96 -8.44
CA LEU A 410 41.61 39.03 -7.45
C LEU A 410 40.60 40.20 -7.49
N ARG A 411 40.12 40.80 -6.38
CA ARG A 411 39.93 40.47 -4.94
C ARG A 411 39.32 41.75 -4.30
N LYS A 412 38.41 41.58 -3.32
CA LYS A 412 38.07 42.49 -2.17
C LYS A 412 37.43 43.86 -2.50
N GLY A 413 36.52 44.44 -1.72
CA GLY A 413 35.95 44.12 -0.40
C GLY A 413 35.25 45.38 0.20
N MET A 414 34.72 45.21 1.43
CA MET A 414 34.07 46.18 2.35
C MET A 414 32.56 46.39 2.16
N ALA A 415 31.63 46.19 3.12
CA ALA A 415 31.53 46.30 4.60
C ALA A 415 31.19 47.70 5.15
N GLY A 416 30.12 47.76 5.98
CA GLY A 416 29.61 48.89 6.78
C GLY A 416 28.26 49.42 6.25
N GLY A 417 27.18 49.68 7.00
CA GLY A 417 26.91 49.82 8.45
C GLY A 417 25.97 51.02 8.69
N SER A 418 25.06 50.91 9.68
CA SER A 418 24.13 51.91 10.33
C SER A 418 22.64 51.63 10.07
N LYS A 419 21.77 51.35 11.07
CA LYS A 419 21.37 51.95 12.36
C LYS A 419 20.29 53.05 12.28
N ASP A 420 19.22 52.74 13.02
CA ASP A 420 18.25 53.57 13.76
C ASP A 420 17.14 54.35 13.04
N LEU A 421 15.89 53.93 13.28
CA LEU A 421 14.88 54.77 13.93
C LEU A 421 13.87 53.89 14.69
N ALA A 422 13.72 54.17 15.98
CA ALA A 422 12.73 53.61 16.89
C ALA A 422 11.53 54.57 17.03
N ALA A 423 10.33 54.04 17.22
CA ALA A 423 9.28 54.68 18.02
C ALA A 423 8.17 53.67 18.41
N SER A 424 7.96 53.56 19.74
CA SER A 424 6.77 53.27 20.58
C SER A 424 5.65 52.34 20.06
N VAL A 425 4.99 51.50 20.87
CA VAL A 425 4.40 51.79 22.19
C VAL A 425 4.36 50.52 23.06
N ALA A 426 4.75 50.66 24.32
CA ALA A 426 4.29 49.86 25.45
C ALA A 426 3.71 50.84 26.47
N ASP A 427 2.47 50.64 26.95
CA ASP A 427 2.07 50.70 28.37
C ASP A 427 0.55 50.47 28.57
N ALA A 428 0.22 50.17 29.84
CA ALA A 428 -1.07 50.17 30.54
C ALA A 428 -2.00 48.94 30.33
N ALA A 429 -2.04 47.95 31.22
CA ALA A 429 -2.47 47.98 32.62
C ALA A 429 -3.92 48.45 32.81
N ALA A 430 -4.80 47.50 33.16
CA ALA A 430 -6.01 47.76 33.93
C ALA A 430 -6.34 46.52 34.77
N THR A 431 -5.63 46.40 35.90
CA THR A 431 -6.17 45.79 37.12
C THR A 431 -7.37 46.62 37.57
N ALA A 432 -8.51 45.96 37.77
CA ALA A 432 -9.59 46.46 38.61
C ALA A 432 -10.19 45.29 39.38
N GLU A 433 -9.59 44.96 40.52
CA GLU A 433 -10.37 44.55 41.70
C GLU A 433 -10.83 45.84 42.39
N PRO A 434 -12.03 45.89 43.00
CA PRO A 434 -12.11 45.40 44.38
C PRO A 434 -13.46 44.85 44.88
N LYS A 435 -13.30 44.09 45.97
CA LYS A 435 -14.15 43.93 47.16
C LYS A 435 -15.11 42.73 47.23
N ALA A 436 -14.71 41.86 48.16
CA ALA A 436 -15.48 40.82 48.81
C ALA A 436 -16.83 41.30 49.37
N GLN A 437 -17.85 40.47 49.15
CA GLN A 437 -18.95 40.21 50.07
C GLN A 437 -19.10 38.69 50.24
N GLY A 438 -19.40 38.29 51.47
CA GLY A 438 -19.37 36.92 51.97
C GLY A 438 -20.49 36.00 51.48
N PRO A 439 -20.67 34.84 52.14
CA PRO A 439 -21.00 33.58 51.49
C PRO A 439 -22.50 33.31 51.40
N GLY A 440 -22.88 32.47 50.43
CA GLY A 440 -24.16 31.80 50.40
C GLY A 440 -25.12 32.34 49.34
N GLU A 441 -25.07 31.75 48.15
CA GLU A 441 -26.30 31.39 47.46
C GLU A 441 -26.04 30.13 46.66
N GLU A 442 -26.82 29.11 46.96
CA GLU A 442 -26.84 27.82 46.30
C GLU A 442 -26.83 28.04 44.78
N ALA A 443 -25.86 27.42 44.10
CA ALA A 443 -25.87 27.31 42.64
C ALA A 443 -27.09 26.49 42.24
N LYS A 444 -28.20 27.20 42.08
CA LYS A 444 -29.45 26.74 41.52
C LYS A 444 -29.12 26.04 40.21
N ALA A 445 -29.35 24.73 40.18
CA ALA A 445 -29.17 23.88 39.02
C ALA A 445 -29.75 24.57 37.78
N LEU A 446 -28.87 25.03 36.89
CA LEU A 446 -29.29 25.40 35.55
C LEU A 446 -29.80 24.12 34.89
N ALA A 447 -31.09 24.15 34.54
CA ALA A 447 -31.71 23.16 33.68
C ALA A 447 -30.86 22.93 32.42
N PRO A 448 -30.86 21.72 31.81
CA PRO A 448 -30.10 21.46 30.61
C PRO A 448 -30.54 22.45 29.53
N SER A 449 -29.60 23.31 29.14
CA SER A 449 -29.80 24.38 28.18
C SER A 449 -30.21 23.79 26.83
N ALA A 450 -31.18 24.45 26.18
CA ALA A 450 -31.79 24.08 24.92
C ALA A 450 -30.82 23.47 23.89
N SER A 451 -31.30 22.48 23.15
CA SER A 451 -30.59 21.91 22.00
C SER A 451 -30.07 23.04 21.08
N PRO A 452 -28.83 22.91 20.55
CA PRO A 452 -28.25 23.93 19.69
C PRO A 452 -29.12 24.16 18.45
N SER A 453 -29.04 25.35 17.86
CA SER A 453 -29.64 25.54 16.54
C SER A 453 -28.94 24.62 15.51
N PRO A 454 -29.58 24.21 14.41
CA PRO A 454 -28.92 23.41 13.37
C PRO A 454 -27.65 24.06 12.80
N ALA A 455 -27.60 25.39 12.80
CA ALA A 455 -26.41 26.14 12.38
C ALA A 455 -25.28 26.00 13.40
N ASP A 456 -25.57 26.18 14.69
CA ASP A 456 -24.59 26.04 15.77
C ASP A 456 -24.10 24.60 15.88
N ALA A 457 -24.97 23.60 15.74
CA ALA A 457 -24.57 22.18 15.73
C ALA A 457 -23.63 21.86 14.56
N LYS A 458 -23.93 22.39 13.37
CA LYS A 458 -23.07 22.23 12.19
C LYS A 458 -21.72 22.92 12.39
N GLU A 459 -21.72 24.11 13.00
CA GLU A 459 -20.48 24.83 13.27
C GLU A 459 -19.67 24.19 14.40
N ALA A 460 -20.32 23.70 15.45
CA ALA A 460 -19.71 22.93 16.52
C ALA A 460 -19.00 21.69 15.96
N LYS A 461 -19.66 20.94 15.07
CA LYS A 461 -19.05 19.85 14.31
C LYS A 461 -17.83 20.30 13.51
N ALA A 462 -17.92 21.43 12.82
CA ALA A 462 -16.81 21.94 12.02
C ALA A 462 -15.58 22.30 12.90
N PHE A 463 -15.80 22.94 14.05
CA PHE A 463 -14.74 23.22 15.01
C PHE A 463 -14.19 21.94 15.65
N TRP A 464 -15.05 20.98 15.98
CA TRP A 464 -14.61 19.68 16.48
C TRP A 464 -13.74 18.95 15.44
N ASP A 465 -14.14 18.92 14.18
CA ASP A 465 -13.36 18.35 13.07
C ASP A 465 -12.02 19.08 12.88
N LEU A 466 -12.01 20.41 13.04
CA LEU A 466 -10.78 21.21 12.98
C LEU A 466 -9.84 20.89 14.15
N GLY A 467 -10.38 20.76 15.36
CA GLY A 467 -9.63 20.36 16.54
C GLY A 467 -9.05 18.95 16.41
N ARG A 468 -9.81 18.00 15.87
CA ARG A 468 -9.34 16.63 15.60
C ARG A 468 -8.12 16.62 14.67
N LYS A 469 -8.04 17.56 13.73
CA LYS A 469 -6.90 17.76 12.81
C LYS A 469 -5.71 18.52 13.41
N GLY A 470 -5.76 18.90 14.68
CA GLY A 470 -4.70 19.63 15.37
C GLY A 470 -4.92 21.14 15.51
N GLY A 471 -6.04 21.65 15.00
CA GLY A 471 -6.33 23.09 14.90
C GLY A 471 -6.28 23.59 13.45
N GLY A 472 -6.30 24.90 13.28
CA GLY A 472 -6.17 25.55 11.97
C GLY A 472 -6.85 26.92 11.92
N GLU A 473 -6.93 27.50 10.72
CA GLU A 473 -7.51 28.82 10.52
C GLU A 473 -8.98 28.74 10.11
N ARG A 474 -9.80 29.63 10.67
CA ARG A 474 -11.20 29.82 10.30
C ARG A 474 -11.55 31.29 10.46
N ASN A 475 -12.17 31.88 9.43
CA ASN A 475 -12.54 33.30 9.39
C ASN A 475 -11.37 34.26 9.72
N GLY A 476 -10.14 33.93 9.29
CA GLY A 476 -8.95 34.74 9.54
C GLY A 476 -8.41 34.67 10.97
N GLN A 477 -8.95 33.79 11.82
CA GLN A 477 -8.43 33.51 13.16
C GLN A 477 -7.83 32.10 13.21
N SER A 478 -6.66 31.97 13.85
CA SER A 478 -6.01 30.69 14.09
C SER A 478 -6.50 30.09 15.40
N TYR A 479 -6.90 28.82 15.35
CA TYR A 479 -7.38 28.05 16.49
C TYR A 479 -6.42 26.88 16.74
N SER A 480 -5.93 26.75 17.97
CA SER A 480 -5.25 25.53 18.40
C SER A 480 -6.24 24.36 18.52
N LYS A 481 -5.74 23.12 18.59
CA LYS A 481 -6.54 21.92 18.91
C LYS A 481 -7.48 22.14 20.11
N LYS A 482 -6.95 22.68 21.21
CA LYS A 482 -7.71 22.99 22.43
C LYS A 482 -8.75 24.07 22.18
N ALA A 483 -8.39 25.17 21.52
CA ALA A 483 -9.32 26.26 21.22
C ALA A 483 -10.48 25.80 20.32
N CYS A 484 -10.22 24.88 19.39
CA CYS A 484 -11.25 24.27 18.55
C CYS A 484 -12.26 23.47 19.36
N PHE A 485 -11.81 22.61 20.28
CA PHE A 485 -12.74 21.82 21.10
C PHE A 485 -13.51 22.68 22.10
N VAL A 486 -12.87 23.70 22.69
CA VAL A 486 -13.57 24.72 23.48
C VAL A 486 -14.67 25.37 22.64
N LYS A 487 -14.35 25.79 21.41
CA LYS A 487 -15.35 26.44 20.56
C LYS A 487 -16.48 25.52 20.16
N ALA A 488 -16.19 24.24 19.92
CA ALA A 488 -17.20 23.24 19.63
C ALA A 488 -18.20 23.07 20.78
N VAL A 489 -17.73 22.94 22.03
CA VAL A 489 -18.62 22.80 23.19
C VAL A 489 -19.31 24.10 23.60
N GLU A 490 -18.75 25.27 23.28
CA GLU A 490 -19.44 26.55 23.46
C GLU A 490 -20.66 26.70 22.54
N LEU A 491 -20.53 26.19 21.31
CA LEU A 491 -21.59 26.20 20.28
C LEU A 491 -22.63 25.10 20.52
N ASP A 492 -22.18 23.93 20.97
CA ASP A 492 -23.03 22.79 21.30
C ASP A 492 -22.56 22.10 22.58
N GLU A 493 -23.18 22.43 23.71
CA GLU A 493 -22.89 21.81 24.99
C GLU A 493 -23.32 20.35 25.07
N MET A 494 -24.22 19.91 24.17
CA MET A 494 -24.68 18.53 24.07
C MET A 494 -23.77 17.67 23.17
N TYR A 495 -22.60 18.20 22.79
CA TYR A 495 -21.67 17.47 21.94
C TYR A 495 -20.67 16.62 22.74
N ALA A 496 -21.09 15.41 23.13
CA ALA A 496 -20.30 14.49 23.96
C ALA A 496 -18.88 14.19 23.41
N LEU A 497 -18.73 14.05 22.08
CA LEU A 497 -17.43 13.83 21.43
C LEU A 497 -16.46 15.00 21.67
N ALA A 498 -16.96 16.24 21.66
CA ALA A 498 -16.15 17.42 21.85
C ALA A 498 -15.72 17.57 23.32
N TRP A 499 -16.60 17.28 24.27
CA TRP A 499 -16.25 17.20 25.69
C TRP A 499 -15.14 16.18 25.97
N ARG A 500 -15.29 14.95 25.45
CA ARG A 500 -14.27 13.91 25.61
C ARG A 500 -12.92 14.34 25.02
N ASN A 501 -12.93 14.94 23.83
CA ASN A 501 -11.70 15.37 23.17
C ASN A 501 -11.07 16.61 23.84
N LEU A 502 -11.87 17.49 24.43
CA LEU A 502 -11.37 18.58 25.27
C LEU A 502 -10.63 18.04 26.51
N GLY A 503 -11.18 17.00 27.14
CA GLY A 503 -10.53 16.30 28.26
C GLY A 503 -9.15 15.73 27.88
N LEU A 504 -9.06 15.07 26.71
CA LEU A 504 -7.78 14.52 26.23
C LEU A 504 -6.68 15.55 25.96
N VAL A 505 -7.04 16.82 25.75
CA VAL A 505 -6.07 17.89 25.49
C VAL A 505 -5.82 18.77 26.71
N GLY A 506 -6.15 18.28 27.91
CA GLY A 506 -5.89 18.97 29.16
C GLY A 506 -7.00 19.93 29.60
N GLY A 507 -8.23 19.77 29.09
CA GLY A 507 -9.37 20.58 29.50
C GLY A 507 -9.37 22.00 28.90
N GLY A 508 -10.23 22.89 29.40
CA GLY A 508 -10.36 24.28 28.92
C GLY A 508 -11.41 25.10 29.66
N THR A 509 -11.50 26.39 29.33
CA THR A 509 -12.54 27.28 29.88
C THR A 509 -13.67 27.39 28.86
N VAL A 510 -14.88 27.03 29.25
CA VAL A 510 -16.09 27.04 28.39
C VAL A 510 -17.08 27.98 29.05
N LYS A 511 -17.47 29.06 28.34
CA LYS A 511 -18.40 30.09 28.87
C LYS A 511 -18.05 30.63 30.27
N GLY A 512 -16.75 30.75 30.56
CA GLY A 512 -16.24 31.26 31.84
C GLY A 512 -16.07 30.21 32.94
N GLN A 513 -16.53 28.97 32.74
CA GLN A 513 -16.29 27.86 33.67
C GLN A 513 -15.07 27.06 33.25
N ALA A 514 -14.14 26.82 34.19
CA ALA A 514 -12.97 26.00 33.96
C ALA A 514 -13.32 24.51 34.09
N TYR A 515 -12.93 23.74 33.09
CA TYR A 515 -12.98 22.28 33.09
C TYR A 515 -11.54 21.78 33.03
N ASP A 516 -10.94 21.52 34.18
CA ASP A 516 -9.57 21.03 34.29
C ASP A 516 -9.52 19.52 34.03
N ALA A 517 -8.44 19.06 33.40
CA ALA A 517 -8.15 17.64 33.25
C ALA A 517 -7.91 16.95 34.59
N LYS A 518 -7.35 17.64 35.60
CA LYS A 518 -7.14 17.09 36.95
C LYS A 518 -8.42 16.60 37.61
N ASP A 519 -9.51 17.34 37.38
CA ASP A 519 -10.83 17.04 37.94
C ASP A 519 -11.67 16.15 37.02
N ARG A 520 -11.11 15.76 35.85
CA ARG A 520 -11.76 14.84 34.90
C ARG A 520 -13.10 15.38 34.40
N ALA A 521 -13.35 16.68 34.60
CA ALA A 521 -14.64 17.33 34.46
C ALA A 521 -15.17 17.24 33.03
N CYS A 522 -14.28 17.26 32.04
CA CYS A 522 -14.64 17.06 30.64
C CYS A 522 -15.15 15.64 30.34
N PHE A 523 -14.56 14.60 30.94
CA PHE A 523 -14.99 13.21 30.73
C PHE A 523 -16.31 12.93 31.45
N VAL A 524 -16.46 13.42 32.67
CA VAL A 524 -17.73 13.40 33.40
C VAL A 524 -18.81 14.08 32.56
N LYS A 525 -18.54 15.28 32.03
CA LYS A 525 -19.51 16.00 31.21
C LYS A 525 -19.88 15.25 29.93
N ALA A 526 -18.91 14.60 29.27
CA ALA A 526 -19.17 13.80 28.08
C ALA A 526 -20.15 12.65 28.36
N VAL A 527 -20.01 11.97 29.50
CA VAL A 527 -20.91 10.89 29.93
C VAL A 527 -22.27 11.44 30.37
N GLU A 528 -22.31 12.59 31.06
CA GLU A 528 -23.60 13.20 31.46
C GLU A 528 -24.46 13.60 30.26
N VAL A 529 -23.81 14.04 29.18
CA VAL A 529 -24.42 14.43 27.92
C VAL A 529 -24.90 13.21 27.14
N ASP A 530 -24.07 12.17 27.02
CA ASP A 530 -24.42 10.91 26.36
C ASP A 530 -23.98 9.71 27.22
N GLU A 531 -24.94 9.18 27.98
CA GLU A 531 -24.72 8.05 28.88
C GLU A 531 -24.40 6.75 28.14
N ASN A 532 -24.76 6.65 26.85
CA ASN A 532 -24.49 5.47 26.03
C ASN A 532 -23.13 5.58 25.32
N TYR A 533 -22.39 6.66 25.54
CA TYR A 533 -21.11 6.86 24.87
C TYR A 533 -19.99 6.03 25.52
N ALA A 534 -19.87 4.77 25.10
CA ALA A 534 -18.92 3.79 25.64
C ALA A 534 -17.46 4.29 25.73
N ILE A 535 -16.98 5.06 24.75
CA ILE A 535 -15.61 5.60 24.76
C ILE A 535 -15.43 6.65 25.86
N ALA A 536 -16.46 7.45 26.19
CA ALA A 536 -16.38 8.41 27.27
C ALA A 536 -16.30 7.70 28.63
N TRP A 537 -17.07 6.63 28.83
CA TRP A 537 -16.92 5.76 30.01
C TRP A 537 -15.51 5.18 30.12
N ASN A 538 -14.96 4.62 29.04
CA ASN A 538 -13.58 4.11 29.06
C ASN A 538 -12.55 5.22 29.30
N SER A 539 -12.79 6.43 28.78
CA SER A 539 -11.89 7.58 29.01
C SER A 539 -11.96 8.06 30.47
N LEU A 540 -13.13 8.01 31.10
CA LEU A 540 -13.30 8.31 32.52
C LEU A 540 -12.63 7.24 33.41
N GLY A 541 -12.74 5.96 33.03
CA GLY A 541 -12.05 4.86 33.73
C GLY A 541 -10.52 4.98 33.67
N ASN A 542 -9.96 5.39 32.52
CA ASN A 542 -8.53 5.72 32.39
C ASN A 542 -8.09 6.91 33.25
N GLN A 543 -9.02 7.63 33.86
CA GLN A 543 -8.75 8.70 34.82
C GLN A 543 -9.17 8.29 36.23
N ASP A 544 -9.17 7.01 36.56
CA ASP A 544 -9.56 6.49 37.88
C ASP A 544 -11.02 6.76 38.28
N GLY A 545 -11.91 6.96 37.30
CA GLY A 545 -13.35 7.14 37.52
C GLY A 545 -13.78 8.57 37.87
N GLY A 546 -15.02 8.73 38.32
CA GLY A 546 -15.61 10.03 38.67
C GLY A 546 -17.06 9.95 39.13
N THR A 547 -17.64 11.10 39.48
CA THR A 547 -19.05 11.21 39.89
C THR A 547 -19.88 11.70 38.71
N VAL A 548 -20.79 10.86 38.21
CA VAL A 548 -21.70 11.18 37.11
C VAL A 548 -23.12 11.26 37.67
N LYS A 549 -23.79 12.41 37.53
CA LYS A 549 -25.17 12.64 38.04
C LYS A 549 -25.38 12.24 39.51
N GLY A 550 -24.36 12.44 40.35
CA GLY A 550 -24.39 12.16 41.78
C GLY A 550 -24.05 10.71 42.18
N GLN A 551 -23.79 9.83 41.21
CA GLN A 551 -23.31 8.47 41.46
C GLN A 551 -21.80 8.39 41.21
N ALA A 552 -21.06 7.86 42.18
CA ALA A 552 -19.63 7.60 42.05
C ALA A 552 -19.39 6.31 41.26
N TYR A 553 -18.47 6.37 40.31
CA TYR A 553 -17.98 5.25 39.51
C TYR A 553 -16.47 5.20 39.67
N ASP A 554 -15.93 4.03 40.05
CA ASP A 554 -14.50 3.81 40.00
C ASP A 554 -14.03 3.43 38.58
N ALA A 555 -12.73 3.18 38.41
CA ALA A 555 -12.16 2.81 37.10
C ALA A 555 -12.80 1.52 36.54
N LYS A 556 -13.02 0.52 37.40
CA LYS A 556 -13.57 -0.78 37.04
C LYS A 556 -15.04 -0.65 36.63
N ASP A 557 -15.83 0.10 37.40
CA ASP A 557 -17.23 0.39 37.06
C ASP A 557 -17.34 1.06 35.68
N CYS A 558 -16.44 2.01 35.41
CA CYS A 558 -16.40 2.72 34.13
C CYS A 558 -16.05 1.78 32.95
N PHE A 559 -15.07 0.89 33.10
CA PHE A 559 -14.70 -0.06 32.04
C PHE A 559 -15.78 -1.12 31.81
N VAL A 560 -16.43 -1.61 32.87
CA VAL A 560 -17.60 -2.48 32.76
C VAL A 560 -18.70 -1.77 31.98
N ARG A 561 -19.04 -0.52 32.32
CA ARG A 561 -20.04 0.25 31.58
C ARG A 561 -19.67 0.47 30.12
N ALA A 562 -18.40 0.75 29.83
CA ALA A 562 -17.93 0.87 28.46
C ALA A 562 -18.16 -0.42 27.65
N LEU A 563 -17.93 -1.60 28.25
CA LEU A 563 -18.17 -2.89 27.60
C LEU A 563 -19.65 -3.20 27.43
N GLU A 564 -20.48 -2.92 28.43
CA GLU A 564 -21.93 -3.15 28.36
C GLU A 564 -22.62 -2.28 27.30
N LEU A 565 -22.07 -1.09 27.06
CA LEU A 565 -22.54 -0.13 26.05
C LEU A 565 -21.83 -0.29 24.70
N ASN A 566 -20.90 -1.24 24.58
CA ASN A 566 -20.08 -1.34 23.39
C ASN A 566 -20.85 -1.90 22.19
N GLU A 567 -21.36 -1.01 21.35
CA GLU A 567 -21.96 -1.38 20.06
C GLU A 567 -20.92 -1.55 18.93
N ASN A 568 -19.65 -1.17 19.17
CA ASN A 568 -18.59 -1.20 18.16
C ASN A 568 -17.47 -2.21 18.50
N PRO A 569 -17.37 -3.33 17.75
CA PRO A 569 -16.33 -4.34 17.96
C PRO A 569 -14.89 -3.81 17.94
N SER A 570 -14.64 -2.66 17.29
CA SER A 570 -13.28 -2.11 17.14
C SER A 570 -12.73 -1.50 18.44
N HIS A 571 -13.60 -1.07 19.36
CA HIS A 571 -13.20 -0.59 20.69
C HIS A 571 -13.10 -1.70 21.73
N GLU A 572 -13.69 -2.86 21.44
CA GLU A 572 -13.78 -4.01 22.34
C GLU A 572 -12.39 -4.44 22.87
N PRO A 573 -11.33 -4.53 22.05
CA PRO A 573 -10.00 -4.90 22.54
C PRO A 573 -9.44 -3.96 23.61
N MET A 574 -9.64 -2.64 23.42
CA MET A 574 -9.16 -1.64 24.36
C MET A 574 -9.96 -1.71 25.67
N PHE A 575 -11.28 -1.87 25.59
CA PHE A 575 -12.14 -1.93 26.76
C PHE A 575 -11.85 -3.18 27.60
N TRP A 576 -11.67 -4.34 26.96
CA TRP A 576 -11.27 -5.58 27.64
C TRP A 576 -9.89 -5.48 28.27
N ARG A 577 -8.90 -4.91 27.55
CA ARG A 577 -7.55 -4.72 28.10
C ARG A 577 -7.60 -3.85 29.37
N ASN A 578 -8.30 -2.72 29.30
CA ASN A 578 -8.42 -1.80 30.41
C ASN A 578 -9.14 -2.42 31.62
N LEU A 579 -10.18 -3.24 31.39
CA LEU A 579 -10.84 -3.99 32.46
C LEU A 579 -9.90 -5.04 33.07
N GLY A 580 -9.10 -5.73 32.25
CA GLY A 580 -8.08 -6.67 32.72
C GLY A 580 -7.01 -6.01 33.59
N ASP A 581 -6.52 -4.83 33.17
CA ASP A 581 -5.51 -4.05 33.89
C ASP A 581 -5.95 -3.64 35.31
N VAL A 582 -7.27 -3.51 35.55
CA VAL A 582 -7.84 -3.22 36.88
C VAL A 582 -8.35 -4.46 37.62
N GLY A 583 -8.00 -5.66 37.18
CA GLY A 583 -8.30 -6.90 37.89
C GLY A 583 -9.55 -7.65 37.40
N GLY A 584 -10.09 -7.33 36.23
CA GLY A 584 -11.28 -7.98 35.66
C GLY A 584 -12.60 -7.44 36.24
N GLY A 585 -13.73 -8.02 35.85
CA GLY A 585 -15.06 -7.56 36.30
C GLY A 585 -16.24 -8.35 35.73
N THR A 586 -17.45 -8.00 36.16
CA THR A 586 -18.68 -8.62 35.68
C THR A 586 -19.31 -7.75 34.61
N VAL A 587 -19.38 -8.24 33.38
CA VAL A 587 -19.94 -7.54 32.21
C VAL A 587 -21.18 -8.30 31.77
N CYS A 588 -22.34 -7.62 31.71
CA CYS A 588 -23.62 -8.22 31.35
C CYS A 588 -23.94 -9.52 32.14
N GLY A 589 -23.57 -9.56 33.43
CA GLY A 589 -23.80 -10.71 34.32
C GLY A 589 -22.77 -11.85 34.23
N THR A 590 -21.79 -11.77 33.33
CA THR A 590 -20.70 -12.76 33.23
C THR A 590 -19.43 -12.19 33.85
N HIS A 591 -18.81 -12.94 34.78
CA HIS A 591 -17.56 -12.53 35.42
C HIS A 591 -16.36 -12.89 34.54
N TYR A 592 -15.45 -11.94 34.35
CA TYR A 592 -14.21 -12.10 33.61
C TYR A 592 -13.02 -11.79 34.53
N SER A 593 -12.11 -12.75 34.64
CA SER A 593 -10.80 -12.58 35.27
C SER A 593 -9.86 -11.74 34.38
N PRO A 594 -8.73 -11.23 34.92
CA PRO A 594 -7.73 -10.51 34.12
C PRO A 594 -7.26 -11.27 32.87
N ASP A 595 -7.02 -12.56 33.00
CA ASP A 595 -6.54 -13.41 31.89
C ASP A 595 -7.61 -13.60 30.82
N GLU A 596 -8.88 -13.72 31.21
CA GLU A 596 -10.01 -13.81 30.29
C GLU A 596 -10.24 -12.48 29.57
N CYS A 597 -10.12 -11.35 30.29
CA CYS A 597 -10.13 -10.02 29.70
C CYS A 597 -8.98 -9.86 28.69
N GLU A 598 -7.77 -10.33 29.01
CA GLU A 598 -6.62 -10.26 28.10
C GLU A 598 -6.81 -11.16 26.86
N ALA A 599 -7.41 -12.34 27.04
CA ALA A 599 -7.77 -13.23 25.93
C ALA A 599 -8.79 -12.56 25.00
N LYS A 600 -9.85 -11.97 25.56
CA LYS A 600 -10.84 -11.18 24.82
C LYS A 600 -10.19 -10.00 24.09
N ALA A 601 -9.27 -9.30 24.74
CA ALA A 601 -8.53 -8.20 24.13
C ALA A 601 -7.66 -8.64 22.93
N LYS A 602 -7.20 -9.88 22.93
CA LYS A 602 -6.41 -10.49 21.83
C LYS A 602 -7.28 -11.15 20.75
N GLY A 603 -8.61 -11.15 20.91
CA GLY A 603 -9.56 -11.81 20.01
C GLY A 603 -9.54 -13.34 20.10
N LYS A 604 -9.24 -13.89 21.28
CA LYS A 604 -9.19 -15.34 21.54
C LYS A 604 -10.43 -15.88 22.23
#